data_AF-A0A507C7S4-F1
#
_entry.id   AF-A0A507C7S4-F1
#
_cell.length_a   1.000
_cell.length_b   1.000
_cell.length_c   1.000
_cell.angle_alpha   90.00
_cell.angle_beta   90.00
_cell.angle_gamma   90.00
#
_symmetry.space_group_name_H-M   'P 1'
#
loop_
_entity.id
_entity.type
_entity.pdbx_description
1 polymer ?
#
loop_
_entity_poly.entity_id
_entity_poly.type
_entity_poly.pdbx_seq_one_letter_code
_entity_poly.pdbx_strand_id
1 'polypeptide(L)'
;MKKYVATITTSILSMYPAIAFGDYPLWASSYIATHSKASEDGYDAPGYGSDDSPHWFLPRGWTSHRELLRSMWVVPFILLCLWFLTSLFQYGLQYFMQRRGGARREELRGLLQGEESEGTAAEGSDLLDRLAKATRALRTAFIMSIATAAVASLPVAYDCPIGKPPTRSPVPLPPKGRCGTCFANGVNLATVILQWVFLGLTILWSLLEMITIDIASVSIIRSILGLAAFPLIAVIYIIVFMQWKGIGQREADAQCQ
;
A
#
# COMPACT_ATOMS: atom_id res chain seq x y z
N MET A 1 26.45 -3.16 17.24
CA MET A 1 25.20 -3.95 17.33
C MET A 1 24.00 -3.16 17.86
N LYS A 2 24.07 -2.40 18.95
CA LYS A 2 22.89 -1.69 19.53
C LYS A 2 22.12 -0.76 18.57
N LYS A 3 22.80 -0.07 17.64
CA LYS A 3 22.12 0.79 16.65
C LYS A 3 21.34 0.02 15.57
N TYR A 4 21.65 -1.27 15.33
CA TYR A 4 21.00 -2.07 14.28
C TYR A 4 19.68 -2.71 14.76
N VAL A 5 19.56 -2.99 16.06
CA VAL A 5 18.33 -3.56 16.65
C VAL A 5 17.18 -2.55 16.63
N ALA A 6 17.48 -1.25 16.81
CA ALA A 6 16.48 -0.17 16.79
C ALA A 6 15.84 0.04 15.40
N THR A 7 16.62 -0.14 14.32
CA THR A 7 16.12 0.03 12.94
C THR A 7 15.26 -1.15 12.48
N ILE A 8 15.57 -2.36 12.97
CA ILE A 8 14.79 -3.56 12.65
C ILE A 8 13.45 -3.53 13.40
N THR A 9 13.45 -3.15 14.68
CA THR A 9 12.21 -3.06 15.49
C THR A 9 11.24 -1.99 14.98
N THR A 10 11.72 -0.83 14.54
CA THR A 10 10.85 0.20 13.90
C THR A 10 10.26 -0.27 12.57
N SER A 11 11.00 -1.06 11.79
CA SER A 11 10.50 -1.63 10.53
C SER A 11 9.42 -2.69 10.77
N ILE A 12 9.59 -3.53 11.79
CA ILE A 12 8.59 -4.56 12.18
C ILE A 12 7.32 -3.92 12.75
N LEU A 13 7.42 -2.83 13.52
CA LEU A 13 6.23 -2.10 14.00
C LEU A 13 5.43 -1.44 12.86
N SER A 14 6.07 -1.11 11.73
CA SER A 14 5.37 -0.63 10.53
C SER A 14 4.72 -1.75 9.70
N MET A 15 5.02 -3.03 9.98
CA MET A 15 4.42 -4.20 9.31
C MET A 15 3.10 -4.66 9.94
N TYR A 16 2.77 -4.20 11.15
CA TYR A 16 1.55 -4.59 11.85
C TYR A 16 0.21 -4.23 11.16
N PRO A 17 0.09 -3.22 10.27
CA PRO A 17 -1.17 -2.97 9.58
C PRO A 17 -1.56 -4.13 8.65
N ALA A 18 -0.59 -4.76 7.97
CA ALA A 18 -0.87 -5.74 6.91
C ALA A 18 -1.54 -7.03 7.42
N ILE A 19 -1.25 -7.46 8.65
CA ILE A 19 -1.84 -8.65 9.26
C ILE A 19 -3.23 -8.34 9.86
N ALA A 20 -3.50 -7.09 10.22
CA ALA A 20 -4.80 -6.64 10.74
C ALA A 20 -5.88 -6.46 9.67
N PHE A 21 -5.53 -6.46 8.37
CA PHE A 21 -6.50 -6.37 7.26
C PHE A 21 -7.12 -7.71 6.86
N GLY A 22 -6.85 -8.79 7.61
CA GLY A 22 -7.28 -10.15 7.28
C GLY A 22 -8.79 -10.31 7.10
N ASP A 23 -9.61 -9.61 7.88
CA ASP A 23 -11.06 -9.88 7.84
C ASP A 23 -11.94 -8.64 7.65
N TYR A 24 -11.66 -7.49 8.28
CA TYR A 24 -12.49 -6.29 8.14
C TYR A 24 -11.66 -5.02 8.39
N PRO A 25 -11.98 -3.86 7.76
CA PRO A 25 -11.51 -2.58 8.28
C PRO A 25 -11.80 -2.49 9.78
N LEU A 26 -10.91 -1.92 10.60
CA LEU A 26 -11.09 -1.83 12.07
C LEU A 26 -12.46 -1.23 12.49
N TRP A 27 -13.00 -0.33 11.67
CA TRP A 27 -14.35 0.24 11.84
C TRP A 27 -15.47 -0.74 11.47
N ALA A 28 -15.26 -1.64 10.51
CA ALA A 28 -16.22 -2.68 10.15
C ALA A 28 -16.14 -3.89 11.11
N SER A 29 -14.97 -4.23 11.66
CA SER A 29 -14.81 -5.34 12.61
C SER A 29 -15.64 -5.16 13.88
N SER A 30 -15.53 -3.99 14.52
CA SER A 30 -16.29 -3.69 15.73
C SER A 30 -17.80 -3.65 15.45
N TYR A 31 -18.20 -3.10 14.30
CA TYR A 31 -19.60 -2.93 13.93
C TYR A 31 -20.28 -4.23 13.50
N ILE A 32 -19.61 -5.05 12.70
CA ILE A 32 -20.09 -6.37 12.26
C ILE A 32 -20.20 -7.29 13.48
N ALA A 33 -19.24 -7.26 14.41
CA ALA A 33 -19.31 -8.05 15.64
C ALA A 33 -20.49 -7.66 16.54
N THR A 34 -20.86 -6.37 16.61
CA THR A 34 -22.07 -5.95 17.35
C THR A 34 -23.37 -6.37 16.67
N HIS A 35 -23.44 -6.37 15.34
CA HIS A 35 -24.66 -6.73 14.60
C HIS A 35 -24.82 -8.23 14.36
N SER A 36 -23.74 -8.99 14.23
CA SER A 36 -23.80 -10.46 14.17
C SER A 36 -24.36 -11.02 15.47
N LYS A 37 -23.96 -10.42 16.61
CA LYS A 37 -24.52 -10.75 17.93
C LYS A 37 -26.01 -10.43 18.03
N ALA A 38 -26.43 -9.29 17.48
CA ALA A 38 -27.85 -8.93 17.42
C ALA A 38 -28.69 -9.84 16.50
N SER A 39 -28.06 -10.54 15.54
CA SER A 39 -28.72 -11.55 14.70
C SER A 39 -28.79 -12.93 15.37
N GLU A 40 -27.83 -13.25 16.24
CA GLU A 40 -27.80 -14.48 17.04
C GLU A 40 -28.89 -14.50 18.12
N ASP A 41 -29.32 -13.33 18.60
CA ASP A 41 -30.38 -13.17 19.62
C ASP A 41 -31.81 -13.45 19.12
N GLY A 42 -31.99 -14.15 17.98
CA GLY A 42 -33.26 -14.81 17.65
C GLY A 42 -34.36 -13.93 17.09
N TYR A 43 -34.04 -12.98 16.20
CA TYR A 43 -35.05 -12.39 15.32
C TYR A 43 -35.12 -13.14 14.00
N ASP A 44 -36.05 -14.09 13.92
CA ASP A 44 -36.47 -14.76 12.68
C ASP A 44 -36.97 -13.71 11.68
N ALA A 45 -36.09 -13.27 10.78
CA ALA A 45 -36.50 -12.52 9.60
C ALA A 45 -37.12 -13.52 8.60
N PRO A 46 -38.37 -13.30 8.14
CA PRO A 46 -39.01 -14.23 7.22
C PRO A 46 -38.23 -14.27 5.91
N GLY A 47 -38.01 -15.48 5.41
CA GLY A 47 -37.15 -15.80 4.28
C GLY A 47 -37.46 -14.97 3.03
N TYR A 48 -36.42 -14.31 2.53
CA TYR A 48 -36.30 -13.90 1.14
C TYR A 48 -34.95 -14.42 0.62
N GLY A 49 -35.01 -15.35 -0.33
CA GLY A 49 -33.85 -15.69 -1.14
C GLY A 49 -33.45 -14.51 -2.04
N SER A 50 -32.16 -14.46 -2.36
CA SER A 50 -31.46 -13.46 -3.20
C SER A 50 -31.06 -12.15 -2.51
N ASP A 51 -29.77 -11.98 -2.25
CA ASP A 51 -28.99 -10.73 -2.05
C ASP A 51 -29.51 -9.61 -1.11
N ASP A 52 -30.64 -9.80 -0.43
CA ASP A 52 -31.27 -8.82 0.47
C ASP A 52 -30.93 -9.08 1.94
N SER A 53 -29.66 -9.39 2.25
CA SER A 53 -29.18 -9.19 3.62
C SER A 53 -29.39 -7.71 3.99
N PRO A 54 -29.72 -7.38 5.27
CA PRO A 54 -30.06 -6.03 5.72
C PRO A 54 -28.82 -5.12 5.75
N HIS A 55 -28.24 -4.90 4.58
CA HIS A 55 -27.11 -4.07 4.26
C HIS A 55 -27.56 -2.64 3.99
N TRP A 56 -28.61 -2.17 4.66
CA TRP A 56 -29.06 -0.78 4.52
C TRP A 56 -27.97 0.23 4.90
N PHE A 57 -26.92 -0.21 5.59
CA PHE A 57 -25.70 0.54 5.88
C PHE A 57 -24.54 0.34 4.90
N LEU A 58 -24.52 -0.75 4.12
CA LEU A 58 -23.44 -0.95 3.14
C LEU A 58 -23.87 -0.32 1.81
N PRO A 59 -23.06 0.55 1.21
CA PRO A 59 -23.38 1.13 -0.07
C PRO A 59 -23.57 0.03 -1.11
N ARG A 60 -24.53 0.23 -2.03
CA ARG A 60 -24.81 -0.68 -3.14
C ARG A 60 -23.51 -0.95 -3.90
N GLY A 61 -23.14 -2.23 -4.06
CA GLY A 61 -21.87 -2.62 -4.70
C GLY A 61 -20.66 -2.72 -3.77
N TRP A 62 -20.88 -2.79 -2.45
CA TRP A 62 -19.81 -2.95 -1.45
C TRP A 62 -18.82 -4.08 -1.74
N THR A 63 -19.28 -5.22 -2.27
CA THR A 63 -18.41 -6.35 -2.61
C THR A 63 -17.40 -5.99 -3.69
N SER A 64 -17.83 -5.40 -4.81
CA SER A 64 -16.94 -4.91 -5.86
C SER A 64 -15.97 -3.85 -5.34
N HIS A 65 -16.46 -2.95 -4.48
CA HIS A 65 -15.64 -1.92 -3.87
C HIS A 65 -14.55 -2.47 -2.94
N ARG A 66 -14.91 -3.49 -2.13
CA ARG A 66 -13.99 -4.20 -1.25
C ARG A 66 -12.89 -4.89 -2.05
N GLU A 67 -13.21 -5.53 -3.16
CA GLU A 67 -12.22 -6.18 -4.01
C GLU A 67 -11.24 -5.17 -4.64
N LEU A 68 -11.72 -3.98 -5.05
CA LEU A 68 -10.86 -2.91 -5.55
C LEU A 68 -9.92 -2.37 -4.46
N LEU A 69 -10.44 -2.10 -3.26
CA LEU A 69 -9.63 -1.71 -2.10
C LEU A 69 -8.58 -2.76 -1.79
N ARG A 70 -8.98 -4.03 -1.69
CA ARG A 70 -8.07 -5.15 -1.43
C ARG A 70 -6.95 -5.18 -2.46
N SER A 71 -7.29 -5.13 -3.75
CA SER A 71 -6.32 -5.09 -4.85
C SER A 71 -5.36 -3.91 -4.74
N MET A 72 -5.84 -2.72 -4.37
CA MET A 72 -4.99 -1.54 -4.19
C MET A 72 -3.95 -1.73 -3.08
N TRP A 73 -4.31 -2.41 -1.99
CA TRP A 73 -3.41 -2.70 -0.86
C TRP A 73 -2.41 -3.84 -1.12
N VAL A 74 -2.67 -4.70 -2.11
CA VAL A 74 -1.68 -5.71 -2.54
C VAL A 74 -0.40 -5.06 -3.06
N VAL A 75 -0.51 -3.94 -3.78
CA VAL A 75 0.64 -3.26 -4.37
C VAL A 75 1.68 -2.77 -3.34
N PRO A 76 1.33 -1.95 -2.33
CA PRO A 76 2.29 -1.54 -1.29
C PRO A 76 2.82 -2.75 -0.51
N PHE A 77 2.03 -3.81 -0.33
CA PHE A 77 2.51 -5.04 0.30
C PHE A 77 3.61 -5.74 -0.51
N ILE A 78 3.44 -5.87 -1.83
CA ILE A 78 4.48 -6.43 -2.71
C ILE A 78 5.75 -5.57 -2.64
N LEU A 79 5.61 -4.23 -2.72
CA LEU A 79 6.76 -3.32 -2.62
C LEU A 79 7.47 -3.42 -1.26
N LEU A 80 6.72 -3.57 -0.17
CA LEU A 80 7.26 -3.80 1.17
C LEU A 80 8.10 -5.09 1.20
N CYS A 81 7.58 -6.19 0.67
CA CYS A 81 8.30 -7.46 0.58
C CYS A 81 9.58 -7.34 -0.27
N LEU A 82 9.50 -6.69 -1.42
CA LEU A 82 10.68 -6.46 -2.28
C LEU A 82 11.73 -5.59 -1.59
N TRP A 83 11.32 -4.50 -0.95
CA TRP A 83 12.22 -3.64 -0.17
C TRP A 83 12.85 -4.39 1.00
N PHE A 84 12.08 -5.22 1.71
CA PHE A 84 12.56 -6.00 2.83
C PHE A 84 13.58 -7.07 2.37
N LEU A 85 13.28 -7.82 1.31
CA LEU A 85 14.17 -8.83 0.76
C LEU A 85 15.48 -8.23 0.23
N THR A 86 15.41 -7.11 -0.49
CA THR A 86 16.60 -6.39 -0.97
C THR A 86 17.44 -5.85 0.19
N SER A 87 16.80 -5.31 1.22
CA SER A 87 17.50 -4.88 2.44
C SER A 87 18.20 -6.05 3.14
N LEU A 88 17.52 -7.19 3.33
CA LEU A 88 18.11 -8.39 3.92
C LEU A 88 19.31 -8.89 3.11
N PHE A 89 19.19 -8.90 1.78
CA PHE A 89 20.30 -9.28 0.90
C PHE A 89 21.49 -8.31 1.03
N GLN A 90 21.23 -7.00 1.13
CA GLN A 90 22.27 -6.00 1.40
C GLN A 90 23.03 -6.29 2.69
N TYR A 91 22.30 -6.52 3.78
CA TYR A 91 22.90 -6.81 5.08
C TYR A 91 23.66 -8.14 5.08
N GLY A 92 23.11 -9.17 4.43
CA GLY A 92 23.77 -10.46 4.26
C GLY A 92 25.10 -10.34 3.51
N LEU A 93 25.11 -9.60 2.40
CA LEU A 93 26.32 -9.33 1.63
C LEU A 93 27.35 -8.53 2.43
N GLN A 94 26.94 -7.46 3.11
CA GLN A 94 27.83 -6.68 3.96
C GLN A 94 28.45 -7.54 5.07
N TYR A 95 27.63 -8.36 5.73
CA TYR A 95 28.10 -9.27 6.77
C TYR A 95 29.08 -10.32 6.21
N PHE A 96 28.77 -10.90 5.05
CA PHE A 96 29.62 -11.89 4.40
C PHE A 96 30.96 -11.28 3.95
N MET A 97 30.94 -10.09 3.34
CA MET A 97 32.12 -9.36 2.91
C MET A 97 32.99 -8.94 4.10
N GLN A 98 32.39 -8.52 5.21
CA GLN A 98 33.13 -8.19 6.43
C GLN A 98 33.79 -9.42 7.05
N ARG A 99 33.10 -10.57 7.05
CA ARG A 99 33.62 -11.83 7.59
C ARG A 99 34.73 -12.43 6.73
N ARG A 100 34.57 -12.43 5.40
CA ARG A 100 35.63 -12.83 4.46
C ARG A 100 36.79 -11.83 4.47
N GLY A 101 36.50 -10.54 4.54
CA GLY A 101 37.51 -9.48 4.60
C GLY A 101 38.38 -9.60 5.84
N GLY A 102 37.84 -10.00 7.00
CA GLY A 102 38.64 -10.28 8.20
C GLY A 102 39.65 -11.40 7.99
N ALA A 103 39.20 -12.57 7.52
CA ALA A 103 40.06 -13.72 7.25
C ALA A 103 41.08 -13.45 6.14
N ARG A 104 40.66 -12.79 5.06
CA ARG A 104 41.52 -12.45 3.92
C ARG A 104 42.52 -11.36 4.26
N ARG A 105 42.22 -10.45 5.21
CA ARG A 105 43.15 -9.41 5.65
C ARG A 105 44.28 -9.96 6.52
N GLU A 106 44.06 -11.09 7.20
CA GLU A 106 45.13 -11.82 7.90
C GLU A 106 46.05 -12.53 6.90
N GLU A 107 45.51 -13.18 5.85
CA GLU A 107 46.31 -13.73 4.74
C GLU A 107 47.00 -12.65 3.91
N LEU A 108 46.30 -11.57 3.54
CA LEU A 108 46.88 -10.44 2.81
C LEU A 108 47.93 -9.71 3.64
N ARG A 109 47.88 -9.70 4.97
CA ARG A 109 48.97 -9.13 5.77
C ARG A 109 50.25 -9.97 5.68
N GLY A 110 50.12 -11.27 5.37
CA GLY A 110 51.22 -12.15 5.00
C GLY A 110 51.66 -11.99 3.53
N LEU A 111 50.74 -11.67 2.62
CA LEU A 111 51.01 -11.55 1.18
C LEU A 111 51.32 -10.13 0.69
N LEU A 112 50.97 -9.06 1.40
CA LEU A 112 51.27 -7.64 1.06
C LEU A 112 52.76 -7.28 1.23
N GLN A 113 53.64 -8.27 1.35
CA GLN A 113 55.04 -8.15 0.94
C GLN A 113 55.23 -8.33 -0.58
N GLY A 114 54.20 -8.71 -1.35
CA GLY A 114 54.27 -8.84 -2.80
C GLY A 114 52.89 -8.80 -3.47
N GLU A 115 52.65 -7.70 -4.19
CA GLU A 115 51.72 -7.54 -5.33
C GLU A 115 50.19 -7.67 -5.16
N GLU A 116 49.54 -6.52 -5.41
CA GLU A 116 48.33 -6.29 -6.21
C GLU A 116 47.20 -7.35 -6.14
N SER A 117 46.27 -7.15 -5.20
CA SER A 117 44.95 -7.79 -5.20
C SER A 117 43.84 -6.73 -5.32
N GLU A 118 43.84 -5.94 -6.40
CA GLU A 118 42.88 -4.84 -6.61
C GLU A 118 41.57 -5.28 -7.32
N GLY A 119 41.59 -6.37 -8.10
CA GLY A 119 40.47 -6.72 -8.98
C GLY A 119 39.18 -7.23 -8.30
N THR A 120 39.28 -8.02 -7.22
CA THR A 120 38.08 -8.66 -6.61
C THR A 120 37.41 -7.81 -5.52
N ALA A 121 38.11 -6.82 -4.96
CA ALA A 121 37.55 -5.94 -3.95
C ALA A 121 36.67 -4.84 -4.57
N ALA A 122 37.02 -4.37 -5.77
CA ALA A 122 36.28 -3.35 -6.51
C ALA A 122 34.87 -3.83 -6.92
N GLU A 123 34.73 -5.04 -7.47
CA GLU A 123 33.45 -5.58 -7.95
C GLU A 123 32.40 -5.73 -6.84
N GLY A 124 32.82 -6.22 -5.67
CA GLY A 124 31.89 -6.38 -4.55
C GLY A 124 31.44 -5.06 -3.93
N SER A 125 32.24 -4.01 -4.05
CA SER A 125 31.87 -2.66 -3.60
C SER A 125 30.83 -2.01 -4.52
N ASP A 126 30.95 -2.23 -5.83
CA ASP A 126 30.00 -1.71 -6.82
C ASP A 126 28.63 -2.38 -6.71
N LEU A 127 28.61 -3.71 -6.53
CA LEU A 127 27.36 -4.45 -6.32
C LEU A 127 26.60 -3.98 -5.06
N LEU A 128 27.32 -3.66 -3.97
CA LEU A 128 26.71 -3.10 -2.76
C LEU A 128 26.12 -1.70 -2.98
N ASP A 129 26.77 -0.86 -3.78
CA ASP A 129 26.27 0.48 -4.10
C ASP A 129 25.02 0.41 -5.00
N ARG A 130 25.02 -0.47 -6.01
CA ARG A 130 23.84 -0.75 -6.84
C ARG A 130 22.65 -1.23 -6.02
N LEU A 131 22.89 -2.17 -5.10
CA LEU A 131 21.85 -2.69 -4.24
C LEU A 131 21.32 -1.62 -3.26
N ALA A 132 22.20 -0.76 -2.75
CA ALA A 132 21.80 0.37 -1.91
C ALA A 132 20.92 1.38 -2.66
N LYS A 133 21.24 1.65 -3.94
CA LYS A 133 20.43 2.52 -4.81
C LYS A 133 19.07 1.90 -5.11
N ALA A 134 19.02 0.60 -5.46
CA ALA A 134 17.77 -0.13 -5.68
C ALA A 134 16.90 -0.14 -4.41
N THR A 135 17.51 -0.38 -3.24
CA THR A 135 16.82 -0.40 -1.94
C THR A 135 16.22 0.98 -1.61
N ARG A 136 16.95 2.07 -1.87
CA ARG A 136 16.41 3.44 -1.70
C ARG A 136 15.26 3.72 -2.65
N ALA A 137 15.36 3.30 -3.91
CA ALA A 137 14.29 3.47 -4.89
C ALA A 137 13.02 2.71 -4.48
N LEU A 138 13.15 1.43 -4.10
CA LEU A 138 12.04 0.61 -3.61
C LEU A 138 11.40 1.20 -2.36
N ARG A 139 12.20 1.72 -1.42
CA ARG A 139 11.67 2.39 -0.22
C ARG A 139 10.83 3.62 -0.59
N THR A 140 11.31 4.47 -1.48
CA THR A 140 10.58 5.66 -1.92
C THR A 140 9.29 5.28 -2.64
N ALA A 141 9.35 4.29 -3.54
CA ALA A 141 8.16 3.79 -4.24
C ALA A 141 7.15 3.16 -3.28
N PHE A 142 7.61 2.42 -2.28
CA PHE A 142 6.76 1.90 -1.20
C PHE A 142 6.05 3.04 -0.44
N ILE A 143 6.79 4.08 -0.03
CA ILE A 143 6.21 5.24 0.69
C ILE A 143 5.19 5.99 -0.18
N MET A 144 5.47 6.16 -1.47
CA MET A 144 4.50 6.79 -2.39
C MET A 144 3.26 5.91 -2.57
N SER A 145 3.45 4.60 -2.74
CA SER A 145 2.38 3.61 -2.92
C SER A 145 1.48 3.50 -1.68
N ILE A 146 2.04 3.51 -0.48
CA ILE A 146 1.25 3.49 0.76
C ILE A 146 0.51 4.80 0.96
N ALA A 147 1.11 5.95 0.60
CA ALA A 147 0.44 7.24 0.66
C ALA A 147 -0.74 7.30 -0.31
N THR A 148 -0.58 6.83 -1.54
CA THR A 148 -1.70 6.78 -2.51
C THR A 148 -2.80 5.84 -2.06
N ALA A 149 -2.47 4.64 -1.57
CA ALA A 149 -3.43 3.68 -1.04
C ALA A 149 -4.17 4.25 0.19
N ALA A 150 -3.46 4.87 1.12
CA ALA A 150 -4.04 5.48 2.31
C ALA A 150 -5.02 6.59 1.92
N VAL A 151 -4.59 7.55 1.10
CA VAL A 151 -5.44 8.68 0.66
C VAL A 151 -6.66 8.15 -0.10
N ALA A 152 -6.50 7.25 -1.06
CA ALA A 152 -7.66 6.70 -1.78
C ALA A 152 -8.63 5.92 -0.87
N SER A 153 -8.11 5.27 0.18
CA SER A 153 -8.92 4.47 1.11
C SER A 153 -9.71 5.28 2.14
N LEU A 154 -9.39 6.58 2.33
CA LEU A 154 -10.07 7.40 3.33
C LEU A 154 -11.57 7.51 3.01
N PRO A 155 -12.45 7.12 3.96
CA PRO A 155 -13.87 7.30 3.79
C PRO A 155 -14.23 8.79 3.93
N VAL A 156 -14.96 9.30 2.95
CA VAL A 156 -15.63 10.59 2.95
C VAL A 156 -17.10 10.34 3.26
N ALA A 157 -17.56 10.92 4.36
CA ALA A 157 -18.97 10.92 4.73
C ALA A 157 -19.74 11.90 3.84
N TYR A 158 -20.91 11.50 3.35
CA TYR A 158 -21.78 12.33 2.51
C TYR A 158 -23.25 12.05 2.79
N ASP A 159 -24.11 13.04 2.59
CA ASP A 159 -25.55 12.88 2.78
C ASP A 159 -26.20 12.15 1.59
N CYS A 160 -27.00 11.12 1.88
CA CYS A 160 -27.65 10.30 0.86
C CYS A 160 -29.13 10.07 1.19
N PRO A 161 -30.02 10.06 0.18
CA PRO A 161 -31.44 9.82 0.40
C PRO A 161 -31.69 8.35 0.80
N ILE A 162 -32.36 8.14 1.94
CA ILE A 162 -32.76 6.81 2.42
C ILE A 162 -34.08 6.44 1.73
N GLY A 163 -34.00 5.53 0.75
CA GLY A 163 -35.16 5.12 -0.07
C GLY A 163 -36.25 4.33 0.66
N LYS A 164 -35.99 3.75 1.85
CA LYS A 164 -36.99 3.01 2.64
C LYS A 164 -36.79 3.25 4.14
N PRO A 165 -37.85 3.47 4.93
CA PRO A 165 -37.73 3.54 6.39
C PRO A 165 -37.08 2.26 6.94
N PRO A 166 -36.15 2.35 7.90
CA PRO A 166 -35.78 1.19 8.69
C PRO A 166 -37.05 0.66 9.38
N THR A 167 -37.38 -0.61 9.16
CA THR A 167 -38.59 -1.27 9.69
C THR A 167 -38.64 -1.26 11.23
N ARG A 168 -37.50 -0.99 11.89
CA ARG A 168 -37.36 -0.79 13.33
C ARG A 168 -36.27 0.25 13.63
N SER A 169 -36.58 1.54 13.50
CA SER A 169 -35.83 2.56 14.24
C SER A 169 -36.60 2.85 15.53
N PRO A 170 -36.01 2.69 16.73
CA PRO A 170 -36.65 3.09 18.00
C PRO A 170 -36.83 4.61 18.12
N VAL A 171 -36.29 5.38 17.16
CA VAL A 171 -36.38 6.84 17.13
C VAL A 171 -37.26 7.29 15.96
N PRO A 172 -38.36 8.03 16.21
CA PRO A 172 -39.18 8.60 15.15
C PRO A 172 -38.36 9.65 14.39
N LEU A 173 -38.01 9.33 13.15
CA LEU A 173 -37.30 10.24 12.25
C LEU A 173 -38.29 11.23 11.61
N PRO A 174 -37.94 12.53 11.51
CA PRO A 174 -38.82 13.56 10.99
C PRO A 174 -39.22 13.32 9.50
N PRO A 175 -40.38 13.82 9.07
CA PRO A 175 -40.98 13.49 7.77
C PRO A 175 -40.42 14.25 6.55
N LYS A 176 -39.53 15.24 6.74
CA LYS A 176 -38.91 15.99 5.62
C LYS A 176 -37.53 15.39 5.31
N GLY A 177 -37.29 15.06 4.03
CA GLY A 177 -35.99 14.62 3.50
C GLY A 177 -35.25 13.60 4.36
N ARG A 178 -35.62 12.31 4.30
CA ARG A 178 -34.92 11.26 5.07
C ARG A 178 -33.53 11.03 4.48
N CYS A 179 -32.56 11.79 4.98
CA CYS A 179 -31.17 11.63 4.58
C CYS A 179 -30.37 10.92 5.67
N GLY A 180 -29.53 10.00 5.22
CA GLY A 180 -28.59 9.28 6.04
C GLY A 180 -27.18 9.69 5.69
N THR A 181 -26.25 9.40 6.59
CA THR A 181 -24.83 9.52 6.30
C THR A 181 -24.37 8.26 5.59
N CYS A 182 -23.99 8.40 4.32
CA CYS A 182 -23.31 7.38 3.54
C CYS A 182 -21.80 7.61 3.60
N PHE A 183 -21.02 6.56 3.33
CA PHE A 183 -19.58 6.65 3.19
C PHE A 183 -19.16 6.19 1.79
N ALA A 184 -18.37 7.00 1.11
CA ALA A 184 -17.69 6.64 -0.13
C ALA A 184 -16.19 6.93 0.02
N ASN A 185 -15.34 6.41 -0.85
CA ASN A 185 -13.93 6.76 -0.86
C ASN A 185 -13.47 7.05 -2.29
N GLY A 186 -12.17 7.33 -2.47
CA GLY A 186 -11.61 7.71 -3.77
C GLY A 186 -11.21 6.53 -4.66
N VAL A 187 -11.42 5.29 -4.23
CA VAL A 187 -10.98 4.10 -4.97
C VAL A 187 -11.88 3.86 -6.17
N ASN A 188 -11.27 3.75 -7.34
CA ASN A 188 -11.92 3.38 -8.60
C ASN A 188 -11.02 2.41 -9.40
N LEU A 189 -11.58 1.69 -10.36
CA LEU A 189 -10.87 0.79 -11.26
C LEU A 189 -9.64 1.47 -11.92
N ALA A 190 -9.78 2.72 -12.36
CA ALA A 190 -8.68 3.48 -12.95
C ALA A 190 -7.51 3.68 -11.96
N THR A 191 -7.79 4.02 -10.70
CA THR A 191 -6.75 4.18 -9.67
C THR A 191 -6.05 2.86 -9.37
N VAL A 192 -6.78 1.74 -9.37
CA VAL A 192 -6.22 0.40 -9.19
C VAL A 192 -5.30 0.03 -10.35
N ILE A 193 -5.75 0.22 -11.60
CA ILE A 193 -4.92 -0.04 -12.80
C ILE A 193 -3.63 0.78 -12.75
N LEU A 194 -3.72 2.08 -12.47
CA LEU A 194 -2.54 2.94 -12.36
C LEU A 194 -1.60 2.48 -11.24
N GLN A 195 -2.12 2.06 -10.08
CA GLN A 195 -1.31 1.52 -9.00
C GLN A 195 -0.54 0.25 -9.42
N TRP A 196 -1.17 -0.64 -10.20
CA TRP A 196 -0.50 -1.83 -10.76
C TRP A 196 0.53 -1.48 -11.83
N VAL A 197 0.28 -0.48 -12.68
CA VAL A 197 1.27 0.03 -13.63
C VAL A 197 2.46 0.63 -12.89
N PHE A 198 2.22 1.39 -11.83
CA PHE A 198 3.27 1.92 -10.95
C PHE A 198 4.12 0.81 -10.34
N LEU A 199 3.51 -0.28 -9.88
CA LEU A 199 4.23 -1.47 -9.42
C LEU A 199 5.13 -2.04 -10.51
N GLY A 200 4.60 -2.28 -11.71
CA GLY A 200 5.35 -2.82 -12.84
C GLY A 200 6.55 -1.95 -13.21
N LEU A 201 6.36 -0.64 -13.31
CA LEU A 201 7.44 0.33 -13.57
C LEU A 201 8.49 0.35 -12.45
N THR A 202 8.07 0.23 -11.19
CA THR A 202 8.98 0.19 -10.04
C THR A 202 9.82 -1.09 -10.04
N ILE A 203 9.23 -2.25 -10.33
CA ILE A 203 9.94 -3.51 -10.44
C ILE A 203 10.95 -3.42 -11.59
N LEU A 204 10.52 -2.97 -12.77
CA LEU A 204 11.40 -2.77 -13.92
C LEU A 204 12.56 -1.83 -13.59
N TRP A 205 12.30 -0.73 -12.90
CA TRP A 205 13.33 0.20 -12.45
C TRP A 205 14.32 -0.48 -11.49
N SER A 206 13.83 -1.22 -10.49
CA SER A 206 14.70 -1.94 -9.55
C SER A 206 15.59 -2.97 -10.23
N LEU A 207 15.07 -3.68 -11.24
CA LEU A 207 15.83 -4.65 -12.03
C LEU A 207 16.88 -3.95 -12.91
N LEU A 208 16.56 -2.81 -13.49
CA LEU A 208 17.50 -2.02 -14.28
C LEU A 208 18.66 -1.52 -13.42
N GLU A 209 18.40 -1.02 -12.21
CA GLU A 209 19.46 -0.60 -11.26
C GLU A 209 20.37 -1.77 -10.84
N MET A 210 19.88 -3.01 -10.89
CA MET A 210 20.67 -4.21 -10.61
C MET A 210 21.52 -4.66 -11.81
N ILE A 211 20.95 -4.65 -13.01
CA ILE A 211 21.56 -5.26 -14.21
C ILE A 211 22.54 -4.32 -14.92
N THR A 212 22.26 -3.03 -14.94
CA THR A 212 23.04 -2.09 -15.75
C THR A 212 24.46 -1.92 -15.22
N ILE A 213 25.44 -2.20 -16.09
CA ILE A 213 26.89 -2.17 -15.75
C ILE A 213 27.51 -0.80 -16.10
N ASP A 214 26.92 -0.06 -17.06
CA ASP A 214 27.51 1.18 -17.58
C ASP A 214 26.92 2.45 -16.96
N ILE A 215 27.77 3.20 -16.25
CA ILE A 215 27.43 4.43 -15.52
C ILE A 215 26.65 5.46 -16.38
N ALA A 216 26.96 5.54 -17.69
CA ALA A 216 26.35 6.51 -18.60
C ALA A 216 24.90 6.14 -18.99
N SER A 217 24.60 4.85 -19.20
CA SER A 217 23.24 4.41 -19.58
C SER A 217 22.27 4.46 -18.41
N VAL A 218 22.77 4.26 -17.19
CA VAL A 218 21.98 4.30 -15.94
C VAL A 218 21.38 5.67 -15.69
N SER A 219 22.13 6.75 -15.92
CA SER A 219 21.66 8.11 -15.61
C SER A 219 20.45 8.51 -16.47
N ILE A 220 20.49 8.16 -17.76
CA ILE A 220 19.39 8.45 -18.71
C ILE A 220 18.16 7.63 -18.34
N ILE A 221 18.33 6.32 -18.12
CA ILE A 221 17.24 5.41 -17.75
C ILE A 221 16.57 5.85 -16.43
N ARG A 222 17.37 6.23 -15.43
CA ARG A 222 16.88 6.73 -14.14
C ARG A 222 16.06 8.01 -14.29
N SER A 223 16.49 8.90 -15.18
CA SER A 223 15.78 10.14 -15.47
C SER A 223 14.45 9.87 -16.16
N ILE A 224 14.42 8.98 -17.16
CA ILE A 224 13.19 8.61 -17.90
C ILE A 224 12.19 7.91 -16.98
N LEU A 225 12.64 6.94 -16.19
CA LEU A 225 11.75 6.20 -15.27
C LEU A 225 11.25 7.09 -14.13
N GLY A 226 12.10 7.97 -13.60
CA GLY A 226 11.67 8.99 -12.65
C GLY A 226 10.60 9.90 -13.27
N LEU A 227 10.86 10.42 -14.46
CA LEU A 227 9.91 11.25 -15.22
C LEU A 227 8.61 10.53 -15.55
N ALA A 228 8.58 9.21 -15.68
CA ALA A 228 7.35 8.45 -15.91
C ALA A 228 6.61 8.11 -14.60
N ALA A 229 7.32 7.82 -13.51
CA ALA A 229 6.73 7.40 -12.24
C ALA A 229 6.05 8.55 -11.48
N PHE A 230 6.67 9.73 -11.44
CA PHE A 230 6.11 10.91 -10.75
C PHE A 230 4.76 11.39 -11.31
N PRO A 231 4.58 11.59 -12.62
CA PRO A 231 3.29 12.03 -13.16
C PRO A 231 2.22 10.95 -12.98
N LEU A 232 2.60 9.67 -12.99
CA LEU A 232 1.64 8.59 -12.74
C LEU A 232 1.06 8.69 -11.33
N ILE A 233 1.90 8.89 -10.31
CA ILE A 233 1.43 9.14 -8.92
C ILE A 233 0.58 10.41 -8.86
N ALA A 234 0.98 11.49 -9.53
CA ALA A 234 0.20 12.74 -9.57
C ALA A 234 -1.19 12.53 -10.19
N VAL A 235 -1.28 11.75 -11.28
CA VAL A 235 -2.55 11.40 -11.92
C VAL A 235 -3.45 10.60 -10.98
N ILE A 236 -2.90 9.65 -10.21
CA ILE A 236 -3.67 8.92 -9.20
C ILE A 236 -4.26 9.90 -8.18
N TYR A 237 -3.47 10.83 -7.66
CA TYR A 237 -3.97 11.85 -6.73
C TYR A 237 -5.06 12.72 -7.36
N ILE A 238 -4.87 13.21 -8.59
CA ILE A 238 -5.86 14.03 -9.29
C ILE A 238 -7.18 13.25 -9.41
N ILE A 239 -7.14 11.99 -9.82
CA ILE A 239 -8.34 11.16 -9.93
C ILE A 239 -9.03 11.02 -8.58
N VAL A 240 -8.29 10.72 -7.51
CA VAL A 240 -8.85 10.59 -6.15
C VAL A 240 -9.53 11.89 -5.70
N PHE A 241 -8.86 13.04 -5.86
CA PHE A 241 -9.44 14.33 -5.50
C PHE A 241 -10.65 14.70 -6.37
N MET A 242 -10.65 14.35 -7.66
CA MET A 242 -11.82 14.53 -8.52
C MET A 242 -13.00 13.67 -8.07
N GLN A 243 -12.75 12.43 -7.63
CA GLN A 243 -13.79 11.56 -7.06
C GLN A 243 -14.35 12.17 -5.77
N TRP A 244 -13.49 12.65 -4.87
CA TRP A 244 -13.93 13.33 -3.64
C TRP A 244 -14.74 14.58 -3.91
N LYS A 245 -14.31 15.41 -4.86
CA LYS A 245 -15.07 16.57 -5.30
C LYS A 245 -16.45 16.16 -5.85
N GLY A 246 -16.50 15.09 -6.64
CA GLY A 246 -17.75 14.54 -7.16
C GLY A 246 -18.70 14.03 -6.07
N ILE A 247 -18.16 13.49 -4.96
CA ILE A 247 -18.96 13.11 -3.78
C ILE A 247 -19.56 14.36 -3.12
N GLY A 248 -18.77 15.41 -2.88
CA GLY A 248 -19.27 16.68 -2.31
C GLY A 248 -20.29 17.40 -3.21
N GLN A 249 -20.22 17.26 -4.53
CA GLN A 249 -21.25 17.78 -5.43
C GLN A 249 -22.57 17.01 -5.30
N ARG A 250 -22.52 15.69 -5.10
CA ARG A 250 -23.72 14.87 -4.87
C ARG A 250 -24.41 15.21 -3.56
N GLU A 251 -23.66 15.65 -2.53
CA GLU A 251 -24.25 16.20 -1.30
C GLU A 251 -25.06 17.45 -1.57
N ALA A 252 -24.54 18.37 -2.39
CA ALA A 252 -25.23 19.60 -2.74
C ALA A 252 -26.51 19.35 -3.56
N ASP A 253 -26.51 18.31 -4.41
CA ASP A 253 -27.63 17.95 -5.28
C ASP A 253 -28.67 17.04 -4.59
N ALA A 254 -28.26 16.27 -3.57
CA ALA A 254 -29.18 15.51 -2.73
C ALA A 254 -29.99 16.52 -1.91
N GLN A 255 -31.19 16.86 -2.40
CA GLN A 255 -32.18 17.74 -1.75
C GLN A 255 -32.66 17.14 -0.42
N CYS A 256 -31.77 17.18 0.56
CA CYS A 256 -31.92 16.75 1.95
C CYS A 256 -32.28 17.94 2.85
N GLN A 257 -33.04 18.92 2.32
CA GLN A 257 -33.50 20.11 3.04
C GLN A 257 -34.98 20.00 3.42
#